data_AF-A0A931DMI8-F1
#
_entry.id   AF-A0A931DMI8-F1
#
_cell.length_a   1.000
_cell.length_b   1.000
_cell.length_c   1.000
_cell.angle_alpha   90.00
_cell.angle_beta   90.00
_cell.angle_gamma   90.00
#
_symmetry.space_group_name_H-M   'P 1'
#
loop_
_entity.id
_entity.type
_entity.pdbx_description
1 polymer ?
#
loop_
_entity_poly.entity_id
_entity_poly.type
_entity_poly.pdbx_seq_one_letter_code
_entity_poly.pdbx_strand_id
1 'polypeptide(L)'
;MARLSPDEFAARFRGAFAQSAYRLEQFDHYVASNEVEPFRIFLSGRQPDATWREPWKAFVESVLAEGRTMARVHVVTEPLTDYAAFEITCVYPANVEAGEDVRILPRHAAAGLDLPAKDYWLLDSARVAVMDYDADGNWLSVDVTDEPDIVEHSCRARDTAMAAATPLNTYLAQIKESTEELGHGRPHRRAS
;
A
#
# COMPACT_ATOMS: atom_id res chain seq x y z
N MET A 1 -25.25 1.14 -2.32
CA MET A 1 -23.99 1.78 -2.76
C MET A 1 -24.12 3.30 -2.79
N ALA A 2 -23.21 4.02 -2.13
CA ALA A 2 -23.11 5.47 -2.20
C ALA A 2 -21.77 5.86 -2.85
N ARG A 3 -21.81 6.68 -3.91
CA ARG A 3 -20.62 7.18 -4.60
C ARG A 3 -20.18 8.50 -3.99
N LEU A 4 -18.90 8.61 -3.63
CA LEU A 4 -18.29 9.79 -3.03
C LEU A 4 -17.13 10.27 -3.91
N SER A 5 -16.93 11.58 -3.95
CA SER A 5 -15.69 12.16 -4.48
C SER A 5 -14.49 11.85 -3.56
N PRO A 6 -13.25 11.94 -4.07
CA PRO A 6 -12.03 11.81 -3.26
C PRO A 6 -12.05 12.68 -1.99
N ASP A 7 -12.37 13.97 -2.13
CA ASP A 7 -12.39 14.93 -1.03
C ASP A 7 -13.45 14.58 0.01
N GLU A 8 -14.65 14.17 -0.42
CA GLU A 8 -15.72 13.76 0.50
C GLU A 8 -15.34 12.50 1.28
N PHE A 9 -14.71 11.52 0.62
CA PHE A 9 -14.26 10.31 1.28
C PHE A 9 -13.15 10.62 2.28
N ALA A 10 -12.12 11.38 1.86
CA ALA A 10 -11.01 11.78 2.71
C ALA A 10 -11.49 12.53 3.96
N ALA A 11 -12.41 13.48 3.81
CA ALA A 11 -12.99 14.24 4.93
C ALA A 11 -13.76 13.37 5.93
N ARG A 12 -14.31 12.23 5.49
CA ARG A 12 -15.12 11.33 6.33
C ARG A 12 -14.36 10.12 6.83
N PHE A 13 -13.17 9.84 6.30
CA PHE A 13 -12.44 8.59 6.48
C PHE A 13 -12.26 8.21 7.95
N ARG A 14 -11.83 9.15 8.80
CA ARG A 14 -11.67 8.93 10.25
C ARG A 14 -12.93 8.45 10.96
N GLY A 15 -14.10 8.94 10.53
CA GLY A 15 -15.40 8.56 11.08
C GLY A 15 -16.03 7.35 10.39
N ALA A 16 -15.38 6.81 9.35
CA ALA A 16 -15.93 5.72 8.55
C ALA A 16 -15.65 4.33 9.17
N PHE A 17 -14.82 4.24 10.20
CA PHE A 17 -14.53 3.00 10.93
C PHE A 17 -14.32 3.27 12.42
N ALA A 18 -14.63 2.29 13.26
CA ALA A 18 -14.53 2.38 14.72
C ALA A 18 -13.51 1.40 15.31
N GLN A 19 -13.15 0.34 14.59
CA GLN A 19 -12.32 -0.77 15.07
C GLN A 19 -11.14 -1.03 14.11
N SER A 20 -11.39 -1.11 12.81
CA SER A 20 -10.34 -1.47 11.85
C SER A 20 -10.54 -0.86 10.47
N ALA A 21 -9.43 -0.51 9.83
CA ALA A 21 -9.37 -0.18 8.42
C ALA A 21 -8.29 -1.04 7.75
N TYR A 22 -8.67 -1.75 6.69
CA TYR A 22 -7.75 -2.53 5.86
C TYR A 22 -7.71 -1.98 4.44
N ARG A 23 -6.51 -1.85 3.87
CA ARG A 23 -6.28 -1.40 2.50
C ARG A 23 -5.72 -2.54 1.63
N LEU A 24 -6.38 -2.82 0.51
CA LEU A 24 -5.77 -3.56 -0.60
C LEU A 24 -5.44 -2.60 -1.73
N GLU A 25 -4.18 -2.59 -2.13
CA GLU A 25 -3.64 -1.81 -3.25
C GLU A 25 -3.10 -2.74 -4.33
N GLN A 26 -3.48 -2.51 -5.58
CA GLN A 26 -3.09 -3.39 -6.69
C GLN A 26 -2.53 -2.66 -7.89
N PHE A 27 -2.65 -1.32 -7.95
CA PHE A 27 -2.06 -0.52 -9.00
C PHE A 27 -0.56 -0.33 -8.76
N ASP A 28 0.17 -0.24 -9.87
CA ASP A 28 1.60 0.03 -9.87
C ASP A 28 1.89 1.55 -9.81
N HIS A 29 0.88 2.42 -9.92
CA HIS A 29 1.01 3.87 -9.84
C HIS A 29 -0.27 4.54 -9.34
N TYR A 30 -0.14 5.51 -8.42
CA TYR A 30 -1.20 6.42 -8.02
C TYR A 30 -0.74 7.87 -8.17
N VAL A 31 -1.66 8.75 -8.54
CA VAL A 31 -1.41 10.19 -8.56
C VAL A 31 -1.86 10.78 -7.23
N ALA A 32 -0.89 11.11 -6.38
CA ALA A 32 -1.12 11.87 -5.16
C ALA A 32 -0.35 13.20 -5.22
N SER A 33 -1.06 14.32 -5.05
CA SER A 33 -0.48 15.66 -5.22
C SER A 33 0.66 15.96 -4.24
N ASN A 34 0.63 15.38 -3.05
CA ASN A 34 1.67 15.47 -2.03
C ASN A 34 2.92 14.62 -2.38
N GLU A 35 2.82 13.66 -3.30
CA GLU A 35 3.91 12.76 -3.70
C GLU A 35 4.70 13.27 -4.91
N VAL A 36 4.16 14.23 -5.68
CA VAL A 36 4.77 14.71 -6.94
C VAL A 36 6.23 15.15 -6.78
N GLU A 37 6.51 16.01 -5.80
CA GLU A 37 7.87 16.52 -5.57
C GLU A 37 8.78 15.47 -4.89
N PRO A 38 8.35 14.76 -3.83
CA PRO A 38 9.12 13.65 -3.26
C PRO A 38 9.48 12.56 -4.28
N PHE A 39 8.54 12.18 -5.14
CA PHE A 39 8.76 11.19 -6.18
C PHE A 39 9.77 11.68 -7.23
N ARG A 40 9.69 12.96 -7.63
CA ARG A 40 10.68 13.58 -8.52
C ARG A 40 12.09 13.57 -7.91
N ILE A 41 12.21 13.81 -6.59
CA ILE A 41 13.50 13.74 -5.88
C ILE A 41 14.02 12.31 -5.86
N PHE A 42 13.15 11.33 -5.57
CA PHE A 42 13.48 9.91 -5.59
C PHE A 42 14.02 9.46 -6.96
N LEU A 43 13.34 9.82 -8.05
CA LEU A 43 13.79 9.53 -9.43
C LEU A 43 15.16 10.15 -9.77
N SER A 44 15.59 11.19 -9.06
CA SER A 44 16.92 11.77 -9.18
C SER A 44 18.02 10.99 -8.44
N GLY A 45 17.68 9.87 -7.81
CA GLY A 45 18.58 9.07 -6.97
C GLY A 45 18.84 9.67 -5.59
N ARG A 46 17.97 10.57 -5.11
CA ARG A 46 18.08 11.21 -3.80
C ARG A 46 16.92 10.77 -2.90
N GLN A 47 17.17 10.69 -1.61
CA GLN A 47 16.12 10.42 -0.63
C GLN A 47 15.32 11.70 -0.37
N PRO A 48 13.99 11.71 -0.55
CA PRO A 48 13.16 12.84 -0.17
C PRO A 48 13.13 12.98 1.35
N ASP A 49 13.00 14.22 1.83
CA ASP A 49 12.69 14.47 3.24
C ASP A 49 11.32 13.88 3.58
N ALA A 50 11.14 13.36 4.79
CA ALA A 50 9.92 12.65 5.19
C ALA A 50 8.81 13.59 5.70
N THR A 51 9.05 14.90 5.83
CA THR A 51 8.09 15.86 6.41
C THR A 51 6.71 15.86 5.75
N TRP A 52 6.63 15.56 4.45
CA TRP A 52 5.36 15.46 3.73
C TRP A 52 4.48 14.28 4.20
N ARG A 53 5.05 13.29 4.90
CA ARG A 53 4.34 12.16 5.52
C ARG A 53 3.78 12.49 6.90
N GLU A 54 4.32 13.49 7.59
CA GLU A 54 3.96 13.79 8.99
C GLU A 54 2.46 13.95 9.23
N PRO A 55 1.66 14.59 8.36
CA PRO A 55 0.21 14.67 8.55
C PRO A 55 -0.47 13.28 8.54
N TRP A 56 -0.05 12.38 7.65
CA TRP A 56 -0.59 11.02 7.59
C TRP A 56 -0.09 10.17 8.76
N LYS A 57 1.20 10.29 9.10
CA LYS A 57 1.80 9.61 10.25
C LYS A 57 1.04 9.95 11.55
N ALA A 58 0.86 11.24 11.81
CA ALA A 58 0.11 11.73 12.98
C ALA A 58 -1.35 11.26 12.98
N PHE A 59 -1.98 11.17 11.80
CA PHE A 59 -3.33 10.60 11.67
C PHE A 59 -3.35 9.14 12.11
N VAL A 60 -2.46 8.29 11.57
CA VAL A 60 -2.38 6.86 11.91
C VAL A 60 -2.09 6.67 13.40
N GLU A 61 -1.11 7.41 13.95
CA GLU A 61 -0.79 7.38 15.38
C GLU A 61 -2.02 7.71 16.24
N SER A 62 -2.80 8.73 15.85
CA SER A 62 -4.02 9.09 16.57
C SER A 62 -5.10 8.00 16.52
N VAL A 63 -5.20 7.29 15.39
CA VAL A 63 -6.15 6.19 15.20
C VAL A 63 -5.76 4.99 16.07
N LEU A 64 -4.48 4.65 16.13
CA LEU A 64 -3.99 3.54 16.96
C LEU A 64 -4.04 3.85 18.46
N ALA A 65 -3.81 5.11 18.84
CA ALA A 65 -3.93 5.55 20.24
C ALA A 65 -5.36 5.38 20.78
N GLU A 66 -6.37 5.35 19.91
CA GLU A 66 -7.77 5.05 20.26
C GLU A 66 -8.07 3.55 20.32
N GLY A 67 -7.07 2.68 20.14
CA GLY A 67 -7.24 1.22 20.13
C GLY A 67 -7.80 0.65 18.83
N ARG A 68 -7.88 1.46 17.77
CA ARG A 68 -8.26 1.00 16.42
C ARG A 68 -7.04 0.39 15.73
N THR A 69 -7.26 -0.30 14.62
CA THR A 69 -6.19 -0.94 13.83
C THR A 69 -6.20 -0.47 12.38
N MET A 70 -5.02 -0.39 11.78
CA MET A 70 -4.84 -0.14 10.35
C MET A 70 -3.87 -1.16 9.77
N ALA A 71 -4.23 -1.73 8.61
CA ALA A 71 -3.40 -2.69 7.91
C ALA A 71 -3.48 -2.49 6.39
N ARG A 72 -2.43 -2.88 5.67
CA ARG A 72 -2.32 -2.72 4.23
C ARG A 72 -1.61 -3.89 3.59
N VAL A 73 -2.13 -4.35 2.47
CA VAL A 73 -1.37 -5.16 1.51
C VAL A 73 -1.27 -4.39 0.19
N HIS A 74 -0.04 -4.18 -0.27
CA HIS A 74 0.23 -3.69 -1.62
C HIS A 74 0.71 -4.84 -2.50
N VAL A 75 -0.06 -5.13 -3.56
CA VAL A 75 0.33 -6.05 -4.62
C VAL A 75 1.22 -5.33 -5.61
N VAL A 76 2.47 -5.77 -5.75
CA VAL A 76 3.49 -5.08 -6.55
C VAL A 76 4.03 -5.97 -7.67
N THR A 77 4.27 -5.37 -8.84
CA THR A 77 5.01 -6.03 -9.92
C THR A 77 6.49 -6.16 -9.55
N GLU A 78 7.10 -7.32 -9.82
CA GLU A 78 8.54 -7.54 -9.68
C GLU A 78 9.17 -7.85 -11.05
N PRO A 79 10.32 -7.23 -11.41
CA PRO A 79 11.05 -6.20 -10.66
C PRO A 79 10.21 -4.95 -10.36
N LEU A 80 10.48 -4.31 -9.22
CA LEU A 80 9.69 -3.16 -8.75
C LEU A 80 9.69 -2.05 -9.80
N THR A 81 8.51 -1.47 -10.03
CA THR A 81 8.40 -0.20 -10.75
C THR A 81 9.02 0.92 -9.91
N ASP A 82 9.41 2.03 -10.54
CA ASP A 82 9.97 3.18 -9.82
C ASP A 82 9.01 3.68 -8.74
N TYR A 83 7.71 3.68 -9.02
CA TYR A 83 6.69 4.09 -8.06
C TYR A 83 6.53 3.10 -6.91
N ALA A 84 6.48 1.79 -7.17
CA ALA A 84 6.43 0.79 -6.10
C ALA A 84 7.68 0.85 -5.22
N ALA A 85 8.87 1.06 -5.81
CA ALA A 85 10.09 1.27 -5.06
C ALA A 85 10.04 2.54 -4.21
N PHE A 86 9.49 3.64 -4.73
CA PHE A 86 9.25 4.88 -3.97
C PHE A 86 8.31 4.63 -2.79
N GLU A 87 7.15 4.00 -3.00
CA GLU A 87 6.19 3.67 -1.94
C GLU A 87 6.84 2.85 -0.81
N ILE A 88 7.48 1.75 -1.19
CA ILE A 88 8.10 0.80 -0.27
C ILE A 88 9.23 1.43 0.55
N THR A 89 10.02 2.33 -0.05
CA THR A 89 11.24 2.86 0.59
C THR A 89 11.07 4.25 1.22
N CYS A 90 10.10 5.04 0.75
CA CYS A 90 9.93 6.45 1.18
C CYS A 90 8.60 6.71 1.88
N VAL A 91 7.58 5.88 1.65
CA VAL A 91 6.21 6.15 2.09
C VAL A 91 5.82 5.25 3.25
N TYR A 92 5.92 3.93 3.05
CA TYR A 92 5.51 2.93 4.04
C TYR A 92 6.34 2.86 5.32
N PRO A 93 7.64 3.25 5.36
CA PRO A 93 8.36 3.29 6.63
C PRO A 93 7.70 4.19 7.68
N ALA A 94 7.20 5.37 7.28
CA ALA A 94 6.48 6.27 8.18
C ALA A 94 5.14 5.67 8.67
N ASN A 95 4.48 4.85 7.86
CA ASN A 95 3.26 4.15 8.24
C ASN A 95 3.53 3.05 9.27
N VAL A 96 4.58 2.26 9.06
CA VAL A 96 5.00 1.22 9.99
C VAL A 96 5.48 1.83 11.31
N GLU A 97 6.20 2.94 11.26
CA GLU A 97 6.57 3.71 12.48
C GLU A 97 5.34 4.20 13.25
N ALA A 98 4.28 4.63 12.54
CA ALA A 98 3.01 5.01 13.16
C ALA A 98 2.22 3.80 13.70
N GLY A 99 2.61 2.58 13.33
CA GLY A 99 2.04 1.31 13.78
C GLY A 99 1.07 0.62 12.81
N GLU A 100 0.94 1.09 11.56
CA GLU A 100 0.18 0.38 10.52
C GLU A 100 0.87 -0.95 10.15
N ASP A 101 0.13 -2.06 10.07
CA ASP A 101 0.67 -3.33 9.55
C ASP A 101 0.71 -3.28 8.02
N VAL A 102 1.85 -2.86 7.47
CA VAL A 102 2.09 -2.79 6.02
C VAL A 102 2.81 -4.04 5.53
N ARG A 103 2.23 -4.68 4.50
CA ARG A 103 2.78 -5.89 3.87
C ARG A 103 2.82 -5.77 2.36
N ILE A 104 3.79 -6.45 1.76
CA ILE A 104 4.03 -6.48 0.32
C ILE A 104 3.74 -7.88 -0.22
N LEU A 105 2.95 -7.95 -1.28
CA LEU A 105 2.60 -9.19 -1.97
C LEU A 105 3.07 -9.11 -3.43
N PRO A 106 4.11 -9.86 -3.83
CA PRO A 106 4.51 -9.90 -5.23
C PRO A 106 3.36 -10.39 -6.13
N ARG A 107 3.14 -9.71 -7.27
CA ARG A 107 2.02 -9.97 -8.19
C ARG A 107 2.00 -11.41 -8.71
N HIS A 108 3.18 -12.01 -8.89
CA HIS A 108 3.29 -13.41 -9.29
C HIS A 108 2.77 -14.38 -8.22
N ALA A 109 2.90 -14.03 -6.92
CA ALA A 109 2.35 -14.80 -5.81
C ALA A 109 0.84 -14.54 -5.62
N ALA A 110 0.35 -13.36 -6.03
CA ALA A 110 -1.08 -13.02 -6.00
C ALA A 110 -1.90 -13.73 -7.10
N ALA A 111 -1.28 -14.16 -8.21
CA ALA A 111 -1.97 -14.63 -9.42
C ALA A 111 -2.91 -15.87 -9.22
N GLY A 112 -2.76 -16.60 -8.12
CA GLY A 112 -3.63 -17.74 -7.76
C GLY A 112 -4.62 -17.47 -6.62
N LEU A 113 -4.67 -16.24 -6.11
CA LEU A 113 -5.50 -15.86 -4.97
C LEU A 113 -6.82 -15.25 -5.46
N ASP A 114 -7.91 -15.52 -4.75
CA ASP A 114 -9.22 -14.91 -5.00
C ASP A 114 -9.25 -13.49 -4.42
N LEU A 115 -8.62 -12.55 -5.14
CA LEU A 115 -8.60 -11.13 -4.78
C LEU A 115 -9.55 -10.32 -5.69
N PRO A 116 -10.24 -9.30 -5.16
CA PRO A 116 -11.02 -8.37 -5.97
C PRO A 116 -10.16 -7.72 -7.04
N ALA A 117 -10.72 -7.41 -8.22
CA ALA A 117 -9.97 -6.73 -9.28
C ALA A 117 -9.66 -5.25 -8.98
N LYS A 118 -10.45 -4.62 -8.09
CA LYS A 118 -10.30 -3.21 -7.71
C LYS A 118 -9.68 -3.10 -6.33
N ASP A 119 -8.91 -2.04 -6.14
CA ASP A 119 -8.50 -1.53 -4.84
C ASP A 119 -9.69 -1.26 -3.94
N TYR A 120 -9.54 -1.51 -2.65
CA TYR A 120 -10.58 -1.19 -1.68
C TYR A 120 -10.05 -0.89 -0.29
N TRP A 121 -10.84 -0.14 0.45
CA TRP A 121 -10.80 -0.12 1.91
C TRP A 121 -11.88 -1.02 2.48
N LEU A 122 -11.54 -1.86 3.46
CA LEU A 122 -12.49 -2.59 4.29
C LEU A 122 -12.53 -1.94 5.67
N LEU A 123 -13.72 -1.52 6.08
CA LEU A 123 -13.97 -0.74 7.28
C LEU A 123 -14.79 -1.58 8.25
N ASP A 124 -14.23 -1.84 9.43
CA ASP A 124 -14.82 -2.64 10.51
C ASP A 124 -15.28 -4.06 10.09
N SER A 125 -14.75 -4.59 8.99
CA SER A 125 -15.26 -5.83 8.37
C SER A 125 -16.76 -5.79 8.04
N ALA A 126 -17.31 -4.58 7.84
CA ALA A 126 -18.75 -4.35 7.67
C ALA A 126 -19.08 -3.47 6.46
N ARG A 127 -18.13 -2.66 5.99
CA ARG A 127 -18.29 -1.80 4.81
C ARG A 127 -17.07 -1.89 3.91
N VAL A 128 -17.30 -1.84 2.61
CA VAL A 128 -16.27 -1.80 1.58
C VAL A 128 -16.36 -0.48 0.84
N ALA A 129 -15.24 0.23 0.76
CA ALA A 129 -15.07 1.42 -0.05
C ALA A 129 -14.20 1.03 -1.26
N VAL A 130 -14.85 0.76 -2.39
CA VAL A 130 -14.21 0.36 -3.64
C VAL A 130 -13.67 1.61 -4.32
N MET A 131 -12.39 1.61 -4.66
CA MET A 131 -11.76 2.76 -5.29
C MET A 131 -11.94 2.73 -6.79
N ASP A 132 -12.12 3.91 -7.38
CA ASP A 132 -12.15 4.10 -8.82
C ASP A 132 -10.99 5.01 -9.22
N TYR A 133 -10.06 4.46 -9.99
CA TYR A 133 -8.92 5.17 -10.57
C TYR A 133 -9.03 5.13 -12.10
N ASP A 134 -8.54 6.17 -12.78
CA ASP A 134 -8.29 6.08 -14.22
C ASP A 134 -6.99 5.32 -14.53
N ALA A 135 -6.69 5.17 -15.82
CA ALA A 135 -5.49 4.46 -16.28
C ALA A 135 -4.18 5.17 -15.92
N ASP A 136 -4.23 6.48 -15.62
CA ASP A 136 -3.07 7.27 -15.21
C ASP A 136 -2.89 7.24 -13.68
N GLY A 137 -3.79 6.58 -12.94
CA GLY A 137 -3.74 6.48 -11.48
C GLY A 137 -4.40 7.65 -10.75
N ASN A 138 -5.17 8.52 -11.44
CA ASN A 138 -5.92 9.57 -10.78
C ASN A 138 -7.12 8.98 -10.04
N TRP A 139 -7.28 9.35 -8.77
CA TRP A 139 -8.41 8.93 -7.97
C TRP A 139 -9.68 9.68 -8.40
N LEU A 140 -10.64 8.95 -8.99
CA LEU A 140 -11.87 9.53 -9.53
C LEU A 140 -13.00 9.57 -8.51
N SER A 141 -13.19 8.48 -7.75
CA SER A 141 -14.27 8.36 -6.76
C SER A 141 -14.12 7.13 -5.89
N VAL A 142 -15.02 6.98 -4.92
CA VAL A 142 -15.18 5.79 -4.08
C VAL A 142 -16.65 5.36 -4.06
N ASP A 143 -16.90 4.08 -4.32
CA ASP A 143 -18.20 3.46 -4.12
C ASP A 143 -18.23 2.72 -2.78
N VAL A 144 -19.03 3.23 -1.83
CA VAL A 144 -19.18 2.66 -0.49
C VAL A 144 -20.39 1.73 -0.44
N THR A 145 -20.20 0.52 0.09
CA THR A 145 -21.23 -0.51 0.16
C THR A 145 -21.13 -1.35 1.43
N ASP A 146 -22.27 -1.85 1.90
CA ASP A 146 -22.44 -2.79 3.01
C ASP A 146 -23.13 -4.09 2.55
N GLU A 147 -23.19 -4.32 1.23
CA GLU A 147 -23.77 -5.52 0.64
C GLU A 147 -23.06 -6.77 1.16
N PRO A 148 -23.77 -7.73 1.80
CA PRO A 148 -23.16 -8.83 2.53
C PRO A 148 -22.16 -9.66 1.71
N ASP A 149 -22.51 -10.00 0.47
CA ASP A 149 -21.66 -10.82 -0.41
C ASP A 149 -20.33 -10.12 -0.75
N ILE A 150 -20.38 -8.80 -0.94
CA ILE A 150 -19.19 -7.99 -1.24
C ILE A 150 -18.32 -7.90 0.01
N VAL A 151 -18.92 -7.59 1.17
CA VAL A 151 -18.20 -7.51 2.44
C VAL A 151 -17.55 -8.84 2.79
N GLU A 152 -18.27 -9.96 2.65
CA GLU A 152 -17.75 -11.28 2.96
C GLU A 152 -16.59 -11.66 2.04
N HIS A 153 -16.73 -11.43 0.73
CA HIS A 153 -15.64 -11.65 -0.22
C HIS A 153 -14.41 -10.77 0.10
N SER A 154 -14.61 -9.48 0.39
CA SER A 154 -13.52 -8.57 0.78
C SER A 154 -12.85 -8.95 2.11
N CYS A 155 -13.58 -9.53 3.06
CA CYS A 155 -13.01 -10.08 4.29
C CYS A 155 -12.13 -11.31 4.01
N ARG A 156 -12.61 -12.27 3.20
CA ARG A 156 -11.82 -13.43 2.80
C ARG A 156 -10.56 -13.01 2.03
N ALA A 157 -10.70 -12.07 1.09
CA ALA A 157 -9.58 -11.54 0.32
C ALA A 157 -8.54 -10.85 1.20
N ARG A 158 -8.96 -10.07 2.22
CA ARG A 158 -8.05 -9.53 3.23
C ARG A 158 -7.25 -10.64 3.90
N ASP A 159 -7.93 -11.66 4.41
CA ASP A 159 -7.27 -12.72 5.19
C ASP A 159 -6.28 -13.52 4.32
N THR A 160 -6.68 -13.82 3.08
CA THR A 160 -5.83 -14.46 2.07
C THR A 160 -4.61 -13.60 1.73
N ALA A 161 -4.81 -12.31 1.44
CA ALA A 161 -3.73 -11.39 1.10
C ALA A 161 -2.75 -11.21 2.28
N MET A 162 -3.26 -11.00 3.50
CA MET A 162 -2.44 -10.82 4.70
C MET A 162 -1.60 -12.05 5.03
N ALA A 163 -2.14 -13.25 4.80
CA ALA A 163 -1.44 -14.52 5.02
C ALA A 163 -0.34 -14.78 3.97
N ALA A 164 -0.55 -14.33 2.73
CA ALA A 164 0.41 -14.50 1.64
C ALA A 164 1.48 -13.40 1.58
N ALA A 165 1.19 -12.20 2.11
CA ALA A 165 2.07 -11.04 2.03
C ALA A 165 3.19 -11.04 3.08
N THR A 166 4.33 -10.46 2.71
CA THR A 166 5.51 -10.32 3.56
C THR A 166 5.47 -8.97 4.29
N PRO A 167 5.70 -8.90 5.61
CA PRO A 167 5.83 -7.63 6.33
C PRO A 167 6.89 -6.72 5.71
N LEU A 168 6.64 -5.40 5.65
CA LEU A 168 7.49 -4.42 4.95
C LEU A 168 8.97 -4.56 5.31
N ASN A 169 9.31 -4.60 6.60
CA ASN A 169 10.70 -4.67 7.05
C ASN A 169 11.41 -5.96 6.61
N THR A 170 10.67 -7.07 6.55
CA THR A 170 11.19 -8.35 6.03
C THR A 170 11.39 -8.28 4.53
N TYR A 171 10.45 -7.69 3.79
CA TYR A 171 10.56 -7.51 2.34
C TYR A 171 11.74 -6.60 1.98
N LEU A 172 11.93 -5.48 2.69
CA LEU A 172 13.07 -4.56 2.52
C LEU A 172 14.42 -5.26 2.76
N ALA A 173 14.51 -6.17 3.72
CA ALA A 173 15.72 -6.95 3.95
C ALA A 173 16.03 -7.89 2.76
N GLN A 174 15.01 -8.60 2.25
CA GLN A 174 15.14 -9.54 1.14
C GLN A 174 15.62 -8.88 -0.16
N ILE A 175 15.07 -7.70 -0.50
CA ILE A 175 15.49 -6.97 -1.71
C ILE A 175 16.91 -6.42 -1.59
N LYS A 176 17.35 -6.06 -0.37
CA LYS A 176 18.71 -5.58 -0.12
C LYS A 176 19.72 -6.72 -0.30
N GLU A 177 19.47 -7.88 0.31
CA GLU A 177 20.32 -9.07 0.16
C GLU A 177 20.45 -9.50 -1.31
N SER A 178 19.32 -9.53 -2.04
CA SER A 178 19.31 -9.89 -3.47
C SER A 178 20.14 -8.93 -4.32
N THR A 179 20.10 -7.63 -4.01
CA THR A 179 20.90 -6.61 -4.71
C THR A 179 22.40 -6.73 -4.40
N GLU A 180 22.75 -7.06 -3.15
CA GLU A 180 24.13 -7.28 -2.72
C GLU A 180 24.72 -8.56 -3.33
N GLU A 181 23.98 -9.66 -3.41
CA GLU A 181 24.41 -10.92 -4.04
C GLU A 181 24.68 -10.76 -5.55
N LEU A 182 23.85 -10.00 -6.26
CA LEU A 182 24.06 -9.67 -7.67
C LEU A 182 25.31 -8.78 -7.89
N GLY A 183 25.72 -8.00 -6.88
CA GLY A 183 26.91 -7.14 -6.92
C GLY A 183 28.24 -7.86 -6.68
N HIS A 184 28.25 -9.01 -5.99
CA HIS A 184 29.47 -9.74 -5.62
C HIS A 184 29.89 -10.85 -6.62
N GLY A 185 29.13 -11.02 -7.72
CA GLY A 185 29.31 -12.09 -8.70
C GLY A 185 30.19 -11.78 -9.94
N ARG A 186 31.40 -11.24 -9.80
CA ARG A 186 32.44 -11.35 -10.86
C ARG A 186 33.87 -11.46 -10.31
N PRO A 187 34.45 -12.67 -10.20
CA PRO A 187 35.90 -12.80 -10.17
C PRO A 187 36.43 -12.64 -11.60
N HIS A 188 37.18 -11.57 -11.84
CA HIS A 188 38.08 -11.48 -12.99
C HIS A 188 39.10 -12.62 -12.91
N ARG A 189 38.85 -13.73 -13.62
CA ARG A 189 39.92 -14.65 -14.02
C ARG A 189 40.84 -13.88 -14.95
N ARG A 190 41.95 -13.38 -14.44
CA ARG A 190 43.12 -13.06 -15.26
C ARG A 190 43.69 -14.40 -15.74
N ALA A 191 43.48 -14.67 -17.02
CA ALA A 191 44.25 -15.69 -17.72
C ALA A 191 45.71 -15.25 -17.75
N SER A 192 46.57 -16.24 -17.53
CA SER A 192 48.02 -16.21 -17.42
C SER A 192 48.73 -15.66 -18.67
#